data_AF-A0A8X8VZ52-F1
#
_entry.id   AF-A0A8X8VZ52-F1
#
_cell.length_a   1.000
_cell.length_b   1.000
_cell.length_c   1.000
_cell.angle_alpha   90.00
_cell.angle_beta   90.00
_cell.angle_gamma   90.00
#
_symmetry.space_group_name_H-M   'P 1'
#
loop_
_entity.id
_entity.type
_entity.pdbx_description
1 polymer ?
#
loop_
_entity_poly.entity_id
_entity_poly.type
_entity_poly.pdbx_seq_one_letter_code
_entity_poly.pdbx_strand_id
1 'polypeptide(L)'
;MVVAILIATMAFQAAVSPAGGVWQDDTPPHRAGEAVMAYNNPKIYKNFIRSNTVAFVTSLSTILLLISGLPFKYRFFMWALMAIMWVSVTAVGVTYGASIMVVTPGFDRKSLSQVIKTGISVWSGVMVVLLAGNIIRLLLRWLRRVGVGFWTSERCFRKSGEV
;
A
#
# COMPACT_ATOMS: atom_id res chain seq x y z
N MET A 1 13.68 5.64 1.00
CA MET A 1 13.25 7.04 1.19
C MET A 1 12.69 7.65 -0.09
N VAL A 2 13.44 7.65 -1.19
CA VAL A 2 13.05 8.30 -2.47
C VAL A 2 11.64 7.89 -2.95
N VAL A 3 11.33 6.59 -2.97
CA VAL A 3 10.03 6.09 -3.46
C VAL A 3 8.84 6.68 -2.70
N ALA A 4 8.93 6.81 -1.38
CA ALA A 4 7.86 7.38 -0.56
C ALA A 4 7.64 8.87 -0.86
N ILE A 5 8.73 9.62 -1.08
CA ILE A 5 8.65 11.04 -1.48
C ILE A 5 7.98 11.17 -2.85
N LEU A 6 8.41 10.36 -3.82
CA LEU A 6 7.81 10.36 -5.16
C LEU A 6 6.31 10.08 -5.11
N ILE A 7 5.87 9.08 -4.36
CA ILE A 7 4.44 8.75 -4.25
C ILE A 7 3.67 9.85 -3.53
N ALA A 8 4.22 10.43 -2.46
CA ALA A 8 3.58 11.58 -1.79
C ALA A 8 3.41 12.76 -2.77
N THR A 9 4.43 13.07 -3.57
CA THR A 9 4.35 14.14 -4.58
C THR A 9 3.33 13.86 -5.67
N MET A 10 3.28 12.64 -6.20
CA MET A 10 2.30 12.25 -7.22
C MET A 10 0.87 12.26 -6.66
N ALA A 11 0.68 11.76 -5.44
CA ALA A 11 -0.63 11.78 -4.77
C ALA A 11 -1.12 13.20 -4.51
N PHE A 12 -0.21 14.08 -4.08
CA PHE A 12 -0.51 15.51 -3.90
C PHE A 12 -0.92 16.15 -5.23
N GLN A 13 -0.13 15.95 -6.30
CA GLN A 13 -0.44 16.46 -7.64
C GLN A 13 -1.80 15.96 -8.14
N ALA A 14 -2.10 14.67 -7.97
CA ALA A 14 -3.37 14.08 -8.40
C ALA A 14 -4.58 14.62 -7.61
N ALA A 15 -4.37 15.09 -6.37
CA ALA A 15 -5.42 15.71 -5.56
C ALA A 15 -5.67 17.17 -5.95
N VAL A 16 -4.62 17.97 -6.19
CA VAL A 16 -4.76 19.38 -6.59
C VAL A 16 -5.18 19.54 -8.05
N SER A 17 -4.88 18.55 -8.89
CA SER A 17 -5.22 18.55 -10.31
C SER A 17 -5.91 17.23 -10.66
N PRO A 18 -7.20 17.08 -10.32
CA PRO A 18 -7.95 15.86 -10.61
C PRO A 18 -8.07 15.64 -12.11
N ALA A 19 -8.14 14.37 -12.52
CA ALA A 19 -8.34 14.02 -13.92
C ALA A 19 -9.67 14.60 -14.43
N GLY A 20 -9.60 15.38 -15.52
CA GLY A 20 -10.74 16.15 -16.04
C GLY A 20 -10.80 17.60 -15.55
N GLY A 21 -9.90 18.01 -14.64
CA GLY A 21 -9.81 19.37 -14.15
C GLY A 21 -10.88 19.75 -13.12
N VAL A 22 -10.94 21.05 -12.85
CA VAL A 22 -11.97 21.67 -11.99
C VAL A 22 -12.81 22.63 -12.83
N TRP A 23 -14.08 22.75 -12.48
CA TRP A 23 -14.96 23.73 -13.09
C TRP A 23 -14.43 25.15 -12.86
N GLN A 24 -14.57 26.01 -13.87
CA GLN A 24 -14.09 27.40 -13.83
C GLN A 24 -15.24 28.40 -13.60
N ASP A 25 -16.49 27.93 -13.67
CA ASP A 25 -17.71 28.70 -13.60
C ASP A 25 -18.66 28.17 -12.52
N ASP A 26 -19.52 29.06 -12.03
CA ASP A 26 -20.52 28.76 -10.99
C ASP A 26 -21.90 28.45 -11.62
N THR A 27 -21.96 27.45 -12.49
CA THR A 27 -23.20 27.05 -13.16
C THR A 27 -23.82 25.84 -12.45
N PRO A 28 -25.03 25.93 -11.85
CA PRO A 28 -25.70 24.76 -11.26
C PRO A 28 -25.78 23.61 -12.28
N PRO A 29 -25.39 22.36 -11.91
CA PRO A 29 -25.26 21.81 -10.56
C PRO A 29 -23.85 21.91 -9.92
N HIS A 30 -22.89 22.59 -10.54
CA HIS A 30 -21.49 22.66 -10.11
C HIS A 30 -21.07 24.08 -9.72
N ARG A 31 -19.99 24.18 -8.95
CA ARG A 31 -19.34 25.44 -8.58
C ARG A 31 -17.89 25.46 -9.04
N ALA A 32 -17.37 26.67 -9.25
CA ALA A 32 -15.98 26.88 -9.60
C ALA A 32 -15.07 26.28 -8.51
N GLY A 33 -14.05 25.53 -8.94
CA GLY A 33 -13.14 24.81 -8.04
C GLY A 33 -13.59 23.39 -7.67
N GLU A 34 -14.80 22.97 -8.00
CA GLU A 34 -15.22 21.58 -7.82
C GLU A 34 -14.67 20.68 -8.93
N ALA A 35 -14.25 19.46 -8.55
CA ALA A 35 -13.70 18.50 -9.51
C ALA A 35 -14.77 18.05 -10.52
N VAL A 36 -14.48 18.18 -11.81
CA VAL A 36 -15.36 17.74 -12.91
C VAL A 36 -15.68 16.24 -12.77
N MET A 37 -14.69 15.47 -12.31
CA MET A 37 -14.81 14.04 -12.03
C MET A 37 -15.90 13.69 -11.00
N ALA A 38 -16.15 14.56 -10.01
CA ALA A 38 -17.12 14.33 -8.94
C ALA A 38 -18.56 14.28 -9.49
N TYR A 39 -18.84 15.10 -10.49
CA TYR A 39 -20.15 15.19 -11.14
C TYR A 39 -20.35 14.14 -12.22
N ASN A 40 -19.32 13.88 -13.04
CA ASN A 40 -19.44 12.96 -14.17
C ASN A 40 -19.51 11.49 -13.72
N ASN A 41 -18.75 11.10 -12.68
CA ASN A 41 -18.71 9.72 -12.18
C ASN A 41 -18.48 9.67 -10.65
N PRO A 42 -19.50 9.96 -9.82
CA PRO A 42 -19.32 10.11 -8.36
C PRO A 42 -18.78 8.85 -7.67
N LYS A 43 -19.14 7.66 -8.16
CA LYS A 43 -18.63 6.38 -7.63
C LYS A 43 -17.12 6.20 -7.84
N ILE A 44 -16.62 6.57 -9.02
CA ILE A 44 -15.19 6.46 -9.36
C ILE A 44 -14.40 7.54 -8.62
N TYR A 45 -14.94 8.76 -8.55
CA TYR A 45 -14.35 9.86 -7.81
C TYR A 45 -14.18 9.54 -6.31
N LYS A 46 -15.20 8.96 -5.66
CA LYS A 46 -15.11 8.55 -4.25
C LYS A 46 -14.00 7.52 -4.01
N ASN A 47 -13.87 6.55 -4.91
CA ASN A 47 -12.79 5.57 -4.82
C ASN A 47 -11.41 6.21 -5.06
N PHE A 48 -11.30 7.10 -6.06
CA PHE A 48 -10.07 7.83 -6.39
C PHE A 48 -9.55 8.65 -5.21
N ILE A 49 -10.41 9.47 -4.60
CA ILE A 49 -10.03 10.29 -3.43
C ILE A 49 -9.60 9.39 -2.27
N ARG A 50 -10.37 8.32 -1.97
CA ARG A 50 -10.05 7.41 -0.87
C ARG A 50 -8.69 6.72 -1.07
N SER A 51 -8.43 6.16 -2.25
CA SER A 51 -7.16 5.49 -2.52
C SER A 51 -6.00 6.48 -2.54
N ASN A 52 -6.19 7.67 -3.10
CA ASN A 52 -5.16 8.69 -3.16
C ASN A 52 -4.75 9.20 -1.77
N THR A 53 -5.73 9.45 -0.88
CA THR A 53 -5.43 9.82 0.52
C THR A 53 -4.70 8.71 1.26
N VAL A 54 -5.07 7.44 1.05
CA VAL A 54 -4.34 6.30 1.65
C VAL A 54 -2.89 6.26 1.16
N ALA A 55 -2.65 6.42 -0.14
CA ALA A 55 -1.30 6.47 -0.71
C ALA A 55 -0.47 7.62 -0.11
N PHE A 56 -1.08 8.80 0.06
CA PHE A 56 -0.43 9.96 0.65
C PHE A 56 -0.08 9.75 2.13
N VAL A 57 -1.05 9.32 2.95
CA VAL A 57 -0.85 9.10 4.39
C VAL A 57 0.18 8.00 4.63
N THR A 58 0.10 6.88 3.90
CA THR A 58 1.09 5.79 4.03
C THR A 58 2.49 6.22 3.65
N SER A 59 2.63 7.09 2.64
CA SER A 59 3.92 7.66 2.25
C SER A 59 4.48 8.60 3.32
N LEU A 60 3.65 9.49 3.89
CA LEU A 60 4.05 10.35 5.00
C LEU A 60 4.46 9.55 6.24
N SER A 61 3.68 8.53 6.61
CA SER A 61 4.04 7.63 7.71
C SER A 61 5.39 6.95 7.45
N THR A 62 5.65 6.51 6.22
CA THR A 62 6.93 5.92 5.83
C THR A 62 8.07 6.91 5.99
N ILE A 63 7.92 8.15 5.51
CA ILE A 63 8.94 9.21 5.63
C ILE A 63 9.23 9.52 7.10
N LEU A 64 8.20 9.71 7.92
CA LEU A 64 8.35 9.96 9.35
C LEU A 64 9.05 8.80 10.06
N LEU A 65 8.64 7.56 9.78
CA LEU A 65 9.28 6.36 10.33
C LEU A 65 10.75 6.27 9.94
N LEU A 66 11.11 6.59 8.69
CA LEU A 66 12.50 6.61 8.21
C LEU A 66 13.33 7.70 8.90
N ILE A 67 12.78 8.91 9.07
CA ILE A 67 13.48 10.05 9.69
C ILE A 67 13.64 9.85 11.19
N SER A 68 12.62 9.31 11.87
CA SER A 68 12.65 9.11 13.33
C SER A 68 13.69 8.09 13.79
N GLY A 69 14.30 7.33 12.89
CA GLY A 69 15.45 6.47 13.19
C GLY A 69 15.22 5.49 14.34
N LEU A 70 13.96 5.11 14.60
CA LEU A 70 13.62 4.35 15.80
C LEU A 70 14.39 3.03 15.85
N PRO A 71 15.07 2.70 16.98
CA PRO A 71 15.87 1.49 17.13
C PRO A 71 14.99 0.25 17.38
N PHE A 72 13.84 0.15 16.70
CA PHE A 72 13.11 -1.11 16.64
C PHE A 72 14.02 -2.15 16.00
N LYS A 73 13.92 -3.42 16.43
CA LYS A 73 14.67 -4.53 15.83
C LYS A 73 14.61 -4.39 14.32
N TYR A 74 15.75 -4.09 13.71
CA TYR A 74 15.93 -3.73 12.29
C TYR A 74 15.19 -4.68 11.33
N ARG A 75 15.00 -5.95 11.72
CA ARG A 75 14.07 -6.86 11.06
C ARG A 75 12.61 -6.37 11.07
N PHE A 76 11.95 -6.23 12.21
CA PHE A 76 10.54 -5.81 12.26
C PHE A 76 10.30 -4.44 11.61
N PHE A 77 11.23 -3.51 11.79
CA PHE A 77 11.15 -2.19 11.19
C PHE A 77 11.20 -2.25 9.65
N MET A 78 12.18 -2.95 9.07
CA MET A 78 12.26 -3.18 7.62
C MET A 78 10.99 -3.84 7.07
N TRP A 79 10.43 -4.77 7.82
CA TRP A 79 9.20 -5.49 7.47
C TRP A 79 7.96 -4.60 7.46
N ALA A 80 7.79 -3.76 8.49
CA ALA A 80 6.71 -2.79 8.56
C ALA A 80 6.80 -1.79 7.40
N LEU A 81 7.99 -1.25 7.12
CA LEU A 81 8.21 -0.34 5.98
C LEU A 81 7.91 -1.00 4.64
N MET A 82 8.32 -2.26 4.47
CA MET A 82 8.00 -3.02 3.27
C MET A 82 6.48 -3.17 3.12
N ALA A 83 5.75 -3.55 4.17
CA ALA A 83 4.30 -3.68 4.15
C ALA A 83 3.59 -2.35 3.82
N ILE A 84 4.00 -1.24 4.44
CA ILE A 84 3.44 0.09 4.17
C ILE A 84 3.68 0.50 2.71
N MET A 85 4.87 0.20 2.17
CA MET A 85 5.19 0.44 0.76
C MET A 85 4.27 -0.35 -0.18
N TRP A 86 4.02 -1.63 0.10
CA TRP A 86 3.09 -2.44 -0.70
C TRP A 86 1.69 -1.83 -0.76
N VAL A 87 1.16 -1.43 0.40
CA VAL A 87 -0.14 -0.76 0.50
C VAL A 87 -0.16 0.53 -0.32
N SER A 88 0.90 1.34 -0.22
CA SER A 88 1.00 2.58 -0.98
C SER A 88 1.00 2.34 -2.49
N VAL A 89 1.79 1.38 -3.00
CA VAL A 89 1.83 1.06 -4.44
C VAL A 89 0.48 0.49 -4.93
N THR A 90 -0.19 -0.39 -4.16
CA THR A 90 -1.55 -0.83 -4.53
C THR A 90 -2.51 0.35 -4.67
N ALA A 91 -2.45 1.29 -3.71
CA ALA A 91 -3.34 2.44 -3.65
C ALA A 91 -3.10 3.39 -4.84
N VAL A 92 -1.84 3.66 -5.20
CA VAL A 92 -1.49 4.42 -6.41
C VAL A 92 -1.97 3.72 -7.67
N GLY A 93 -1.83 2.40 -7.79
CA GLY A 93 -2.32 1.63 -8.93
C GLY A 93 -3.84 1.73 -9.11
N VAL A 94 -4.60 1.70 -8.01
CA VAL A 94 -6.05 1.91 -8.04
C VAL A 94 -6.39 3.33 -8.50
N THR A 95 -5.70 4.34 -7.97
CA THR A 95 -5.88 5.75 -8.33
C THR A 95 -5.61 5.98 -9.82
N TYR A 96 -4.52 5.42 -10.35
CA TYR A 96 -4.18 5.50 -11.78
C TYR A 96 -5.25 4.82 -12.67
N GLY A 97 -5.73 3.65 -12.26
CA GLY A 97 -6.81 2.97 -12.96
C GLY A 97 -8.11 3.78 -12.98
N ALA A 98 -8.44 4.46 -11.88
CA ALA A 98 -9.61 5.34 -11.81
C ALA A 98 -9.46 6.56 -12.74
N SER A 99 -8.27 7.15 -12.85
CA SER A 99 -7.98 8.23 -13.80
C SER A 99 -8.17 7.79 -15.25
N ILE A 100 -7.61 6.64 -15.65
CA ILE A 100 -7.79 6.09 -17.01
C ILE A 100 -9.28 5.89 -17.33
N MET A 101 -10.05 5.34 -16.38
CA MET A 101 -11.48 5.10 -16.60
C MET A 101 -12.32 6.37 -16.83
N VAL A 102 -11.80 7.55 -16.46
CA VAL A 102 -12.45 8.84 -16.70
C VAL A 102 -11.96 9.49 -17.99
N VAL A 103 -10.73 9.21 -18.42
CA VAL A 103 -10.15 9.74 -19.67
C VAL A 103 -10.59 8.91 -20.89
N THR A 104 -10.86 7.62 -20.75
CA THR A 104 -11.22 6.75 -21.89
C THR A 104 -12.72 6.82 -22.25
N PRO A 105 -13.08 6.93 -23.55
CA PRO A 105 -14.47 6.87 -24.02
C PRO A 105 -15.16 5.53 -23.72
N GLY A 106 -16.49 5.56 -23.56
CA GLY A 106 -17.27 4.51 -22.89
C GLY A 106 -17.28 3.11 -23.51
N PHE A 107 -16.89 2.95 -24.78
CA PHE A 107 -16.95 1.68 -25.50
C PHE A 107 -16.01 0.61 -24.91
N ASP A 108 -14.84 0.99 -24.39
CA ASP A 108 -13.84 0.05 -23.82
C ASP A 108 -13.79 0.04 -22.28
N ARG A 109 -14.62 0.85 -21.60
CA ARG A 109 -14.57 1.03 -20.13
C ARG A 109 -14.70 -0.27 -19.34
N LYS A 110 -15.59 -1.18 -19.78
CA LYS A 110 -15.82 -2.44 -19.07
C LYS A 110 -14.62 -3.38 -19.19
N SER A 111 -14.03 -3.46 -20.38
CA SER A 111 -12.84 -4.28 -20.64
C SER A 111 -11.64 -3.77 -19.85
N LEU A 112 -11.39 -2.45 -19.88
CA LEU A 112 -10.33 -1.80 -19.11
C LEU A 112 -10.50 -1.97 -17.59
N SER A 113 -11.72 -1.77 -17.07
CA SER A 113 -11.98 -1.94 -15.65
C SER A 113 -11.69 -3.37 -15.18
N GLN A 114 -12.03 -4.35 -16.00
CA GLN A 114 -11.74 -5.75 -15.72
C GLN A 114 -10.23 -5.98 -15.73
N VAL A 115 -9.51 -5.57 -16.78
CA VAL A 115 -8.04 -5.72 -16.87
C VAL A 115 -7.32 -5.06 -15.69
N ILE A 116 -7.70 -3.84 -15.32
CA ILE A 116 -7.13 -3.12 -14.17
C ILE A 116 -7.39 -3.89 -12.87
N LYS A 117 -8.62 -4.37 -12.66
CA LYS A 117 -8.96 -5.17 -11.47
C LYS A 117 -8.18 -6.49 -11.43
N THR A 118 -8.09 -7.22 -12.54
CA THR A 118 -7.36 -8.49 -12.60
C THR A 118 -5.87 -8.25 -12.34
N GLY A 119 -5.29 -7.21 -12.95
CA GLY A 119 -3.89 -6.83 -12.74
C GLY A 119 -3.59 -6.52 -11.27
N ILE A 120 -4.40 -5.68 -10.63
CA ILE A 120 -4.24 -5.33 -9.20
C ILE A 120 -4.41 -6.56 -8.31
N SER A 121 -5.37 -7.45 -8.62
CA SER A 121 -5.62 -8.67 -7.85
C SER A 121 -4.48 -9.68 -7.97
N VAL A 122 -3.93 -9.88 -9.16
CA VAL A 122 -2.77 -10.78 -9.37
C VAL A 122 -1.55 -10.21 -8.65
N TRP A 123 -1.31 -8.91 -8.80
CA TRP A 123 -0.17 -8.24 -8.18
C TRP A 123 -0.22 -8.27 -6.66
N SER A 124 -1.39 -8.01 -6.06
CA SER A 124 -1.57 -8.10 -4.60
C SER A 124 -1.39 -9.54 -4.10
N GLY A 125 -1.87 -10.54 -4.84
CA GLY A 125 -1.69 -11.96 -4.52
C GLY A 125 -0.22 -12.37 -4.46
N VAL A 126 0.56 -12.05 -5.50
CA VAL A 126 2.02 -12.34 -5.52
C VAL A 126 2.72 -11.73 -4.31
N MET A 127 2.32 -10.52 -3.95
CA MET A 127 2.92 -9.76 -2.86
C MET A 127 2.58 -10.27 -1.47
N VAL A 128 1.34 -10.68 -1.27
CA VAL A 128 0.91 -11.38 -0.05
C VAL A 128 1.67 -12.69 0.10
N VAL A 129 1.87 -13.44 -0.99
CA VAL A 129 2.66 -14.69 -0.97
C VAL A 129 4.12 -14.44 -0.59
N LEU A 130 4.76 -13.40 -1.14
CA LEU A 130 6.13 -13.04 -0.77
C LEU A 130 6.27 -12.61 0.70
N LEU A 131 5.30 -11.84 1.21
CA LEU A 131 5.26 -11.46 2.62
C LEU A 131 5.04 -12.69 3.50
N ALA A 132 4.05 -13.52 3.20
CA ALA A 132 3.77 -14.75 3.93
C ALA A 132 4.98 -15.71 3.93
N GLY A 133 5.61 -15.93 2.77
CA GLY A 133 6.80 -16.77 2.65
C GLY A 133 7.96 -16.28 3.50
N ASN A 134 8.19 -14.98 3.55
CA ASN A 134 9.23 -14.40 4.40
C ASN A 134 8.85 -14.46 5.91
N ILE A 135 7.55 -14.37 6.28
CA ILE A 135 7.06 -14.48 7.67
C ILE A 135 7.23 -15.93 8.13
N ILE A 136 6.81 -16.89 7.30
CA ILE A 136 6.97 -18.33 7.52
C ILE A 136 8.46 -18.68 7.70
N ARG A 137 9.37 -18.15 6.86
CA ARG A 137 10.82 -18.35 7.04
C ARG A 137 11.32 -17.84 8.39
N LEU A 138 10.82 -16.70 8.86
CA LEU A 138 11.19 -16.15 10.17
C LEU A 138 10.60 -16.97 11.31
N LEU A 139 9.34 -17.40 11.18
CA LEU A 139 8.65 -18.24 12.14
C LEU A 139 9.35 -19.60 12.28
N LEU A 140 9.72 -20.23 11.16
CA LEU A 140 10.48 -21.47 11.14
C LEU A 140 11.89 -21.31 11.72
N ARG A 141 12.58 -20.20 11.46
CA ARG A 141 13.88 -19.89 12.11
C ARG A 141 13.74 -19.65 13.60
N TRP A 142 12.63 -19.07 14.03
CA TRP A 142 12.33 -18.88 15.45
C TRP A 142 12.00 -20.22 16.12
N LEU A 143 11.12 -21.03 15.52
CA LEU A 143 10.78 -22.38 15.99
C LEU A 143 11.99 -23.30 16.06
N ARG A 144 12.90 -23.28 15.07
CA ARG A 144 14.16 -24.03 15.16
C ARG A 144 15.04 -23.54 16.31
N ARG A 145 15.11 -22.23 16.58
CA ARG A 145 15.86 -21.72 17.74
C ARG A 145 15.22 -22.12 19.06
N VAL A 146 13.89 -22.15 19.15
CA VAL A 146 13.16 -22.62 20.34
C VAL A 146 13.33 -24.12 20.54
N GLY A 147 13.22 -24.92 19.46
CA GLY A 147 13.43 -26.37 19.49
C GLY A 147 14.86 -26.78 19.84
N VAL A 148 15.88 -26.05 19.34
CA VAL A 148 17.27 -26.23 19.77
C VAL A 148 17.49 -25.74 21.20
N GLY A 149 16.84 -24.64 21.62
CA GLY A 149 16.86 -24.14 23.00
C GLY A 149 16.33 -25.15 24.01
N PHE A 150 15.26 -25.86 23.65
CA PHE A 150 14.70 -26.96 24.45
C PHE A 150 15.68 -28.14 24.57
N TRP A 151 16.29 -28.56 23.45
CA TRP A 151 17.23 -29.70 23.43
C TRP A 151 18.55 -29.45 24.18
N THR A 152 18.94 -28.18 24.36
CA THR A 152 20.13 -27.82 25.15
C THR A 152 19.81 -27.77 26.66
N SER A 153 18.57 -27.44 27.03
CA SER A 153 18.13 -27.38 28.43
C SER A 153 17.98 -28.77 29.06
N GLU A 154 17.42 -29.75 28.33
CA GLU A 154 17.29 -31.13 28.83
C GLU A 154 18.65 -31.80 29.08
N ARG A 155 19.67 -31.52 28.26
CA ARG A 155 21.03 -32.05 28.47
C ARG A 155 21.73 -31.48 29.70
N CYS A 156 21.39 -30.25 30.11
CA CYS A 156 21.97 -29.63 31.30
C CYS A 156 21.35 -30.21 32.58
N PHE A 157 20.04 -30.45 32.57
CA PHE A 157 19.34 -31.09 33.69
C PHE A 157 19.80 -32.54 33.92
N ARG A 158 20.02 -33.31 32.84
CA ARG A 158 20.46 -34.71 32.96
C ARG A 158 21.87 -34.84 33.57
N LYS A 159 22.76 -33.86 33.38
CA LYS A 159 24.10 -33.85 33.99
C LYS A 159 24.11 -33.45 35.47
N SER A 160 23.06 -32.81 35.98
CA SER A 160 23.00 -32.34 37.37
C SER A 160 22.29 -33.31 38.32
N GLY A 161 21.67 -34.38 37.80
CA GLY A 161 21.01 -35.43 38.59
C GLY A 161 21.79 -36.75 38.70
N GLU A 162 23.02 -36.80 38.17
CA GLU A 162 23.94 -37.95 38.27
C GLU A 162 25.09 -37.70 39.28
N VAL A 163 24.92 -36.78 40.23
CA VAL A 163 25.87 -36.53 41.34
C VAL A 163 25.23 -36.90 42.67
#